data_AF-A0A2M7VBA2-F1
#
_entry.id   AF-A0A2M7VBA2-F1
#
_cell.length_a   1.000
_cell.length_b   1.000
_cell.length_c   1.000
_cell.angle_alpha   90.00
_cell.angle_beta   90.00
_cell.angle_gamma   90.00
#
_symmetry.space_group_name_H-M   'P 1'
#
loop_
_entity.id
_entity.type
_entity.pdbx_description
1 polymer ?
#
loop_
_entity_poly.entity_id
_entity_poly.type
_entity_poly.pdbx_seq_one_letter_code
_entity_poly.pdbx_strand_id
1 'polypeptide(L)'
;MKKTFTLLFLIVFLLPGCSLQSNFENEVKVVEESVSYHYTAPWNKDFFDRFYQDLKLEKDLPIIKGGIVPHHLLAGYLDASFFENLKKQNPSTIVVLGPNHFYKGYSKIISSEYDWHTPYGDLTTNRGMIANLATKRIINIEEDVINDEHSIYGILPFIKKSLPDAQVLPFIFKGDIDEEQMDNFVNYLLEVVPSDTVFVSSIDFSHYQTLNVANFHDELSIDVIKSFDFANLDKLEIDSVPSLYILLKIMEKYKTQKVVLEKHDNSAKMIGDSSADNTTSYYSPYFSKGEKTEKNLTSFMLLGNADMSEEEVISLRRDLAGNEDRFLFGFDYLWPEKDEIPDEIVEVVEGNDIFDYFAKSDKEKINFAIGGILYKDGSSKFYVFPFVFEDDKAVRLEYVDAQNFVKDLFAKNNIKDYNIDEFSFVIQ
;
A
#
# COMPACT_ATOMS: atom_id res chain seq x y z
N MET A 1 -89.11 7.91 22.03
CA MET A 1 -88.94 9.38 21.92
C MET A 1 -88.23 9.87 23.16
N LYS A 2 -87.06 10.51 22.98
CA LYS A 2 -86.12 10.92 24.04
C LYS A 2 -86.75 11.94 24.99
N LYS A 3 -86.60 11.71 26.30
CA LYS A 3 -86.82 12.70 27.37
C LYS A 3 -85.89 12.36 28.55
N THR A 4 -85.05 13.34 28.92
CA THR A 4 -84.81 13.87 30.30
C THR A 4 -84.44 12.84 31.40
N PHE A 5 -83.58 13.04 32.40
CA PHE A 5 -82.87 14.18 32.98
C PHE A 5 -81.96 13.61 34.12
N THR A 6 -80.80 14.25 34.36
CA THR A 6 -80.30 14.67 35.70
C THR A 6 -79.86 13.66 36.76
N LEU A 7 -78.52 13.57 36.90
CA LEU A 7 -77.68 13.90 38.06
C LEU A 7 -78.33 13.82 39.47
N LEU A 8 -77.78 13.00 40.39
CA LEU A 8 -77.20 13.47 41.68
C LEU A 8 -76.65 12.33 42.57
N PHE A 9 -75.67 12.74 43.39
CA PHE A 9 -75.22 12.20 44.69
C PHE A 9 -74.16 11.08 44.79
N LEU A 10 -72.94 11.58 44.99
CA LEU A 10 -71.96 11.18 46.02
C LEU A 10 -72.58 10.43 47.23
N ILE A 11 -71.96 9.34 47.67
CA ILE A 11 -71.72 9.01 49.09
C ILE A 11 -70.45 8.14 49.16
N VAL A 12 -69.46 8.69 49.85
CA VAL A 12 -68.26 8.04 50.39
C VAL A 12 -68.64 7.44 51.74
N PHE A 13 -68.18 6.22 52.08
CA PHE A 13 -67.70 5.90 53.44
C PHE A 13 -67.01 4.52 53.55
N LEU A 14 -65.79 4.58 54.11
CA LEU A 14 -65.13 3.68 55.08
C LEU A 14 -64.32 2.45 54.63
N LEU A 15 -62.99 2.67 54.65
CA LEU A 15 -61.86 1.81 55.08
C LEU A 15 -62.17 1.00 56.38
N PRO A 16 -61.45 -0.09 56.75
CA PRO A 16 -60.01 -0.37 56.62
C PRO A 16 -59.70 -1.78 56.03
N GLY A 17 -58.53 -2.14 55.49
CA GLY A 17 -57.15 -1.76 55.75
C GLY A 17 -56.37 -3.06 56.00
N CYS A 18 -55.59 -3.55 55.02
CA CYS A 18 -54.45 -4.43 55.26
C CYS A 18 -53.52 -4.44 54.03
N SER A 19 -52.25 -4.22 54.33
CA SER A 19 -51.09 -4.13 53.46
C SER A 19 -50.81 -5.42 52.69
N LEU A 20 -50.64 -5.30 51.37
CA LEU A 20 -49.92 -6.27 50.56
C LEU A 20 -48.78 -5.54 49.85
N GLN A 21 -47.59 -5.83 50.35
CA GLN A 21 -46.30 -5.40 49.82
C GLN A 21 -46.01 -6.26 48.59
N SER A 22 -46.11 -5.69 47.39
CA SER A 22 -45.68 -6.35 46.15
C SER A 22 -44.17 -6.20 46.02
N ASN A 23 -43.43 -7.29 46.21
CA ASN A 23 -42.05 -7.40 45.80
C ASN A 23 -41.98 -7.26 44.27
N PHE A 24 -41.53 -6.10 43.80
CA PHE A 24 -40.98 -5.98 42.45
C PHE A 24 -39.54 -6.51 42.51
N GLU A 25 -39.38 -7.77 42.14
CA GLU A 25 -38.06 -8.27 41.71
C GLU A 25 -37.71 -7.53 40.42
N ASN A 26 -36.70 -6.65 40.51
CA ASN A 26 -36.06 -6.11 39.32
C ASN A 26 -35.28 -7.27 38.66
N GLU A 27 -35.91 -7.94 37.69
CA GLU A 27 -35.15 -8.64 36.66
C GLU A 27 -34.33 -7.59 35.90
N VAL A 28 -33.05 -7.47 36.27
CA VAL A 28 -32.06 -6.83 35.42
C VAL A 28 -31.96 -7.70 34.17
N LYS A 29 -32.71 -7.33 33.13
CA LYS A 29 -32.37 -7.77 31.78
C LYS A 29 -30.98 -7.25 31.49
N VAL A 30 -29.99 -8.15 31.54
CA VAL A 30 -28.72 -7.94 30.85
C VAL A 30 -29.11 -7.69 29.41
N VAL A 31 -29.00 -6.44 28.97
CA VAL A 31 -29.01 -6.13 27.54
C VAL A 31 -27.74 -6.80 27.05
N GLU A 32 -27.85 -7.93 26.35
CA GLU A 32 -26.79 -8.37 25.47
C GLU A 32 -26.53 -7.16 24.55
N GLU A 33 -25.41 -6.48 24.76
CA GLU A 33 -24.88 -5.56 23.78
C GLU A 33 -24.84 -6.35 22.47
N SER A 34 -25.71 -6.01 21.52
CA SER A 34 -25.59 -6.53 20.17
C SER A 34 -24.26 -6.02 19.66
N VAL A 35 -23.23 -6.85 19.75
CA VAL A 35 -21.95 -6.55 19.13
C VAL A 35 -22.24 -6.45 17.64
N SER A 36 -22.14 -5.25 17.09
CA SER A 36 -22.11 -5.04 15.66
C SER A 36 -20.78 -5.57 15.13
N TYR A 37 -20.82 -6.21 13.96
CA TYR A 37 -19.66 -6.82 13.32
C TYR A 37 -19.45 -6.23 11.93
N HIS A 38 -18.19 -6.15 11.54
CA HIS A 38 -17.79 -5.98 10.14
C HIS A 38 -17.66 -7.34 9.46
N TYR A 39 -17.71 -7.35 8.13
CA TYR A 39 -17.55 -8.56 7.34
C TYR A 39 -16.36 -8.43 6.41
N THR A 40 -15.51 -9.45 6.39
CA THR A 40 -14.46 -9.53 5.39
C THR A 40 -14.99 -9.99 4.05
N ALA A 41 -14.26 -9.64 3.00
CA ALA A 41 -14.51 -10.11 1.66
C ALA A 41 -13.19 -10.50 0.97
N PRO A 42 -13.21 -11.48 0.05
CA PRO A 42 -14.34 -12.32 -0.34
C PRO A 42 -14.77 -13.30 0.77
N TRP A 43 -16.08 -13.57 0.90
CA TRP A 43 -16.58 -14.56 1.86
C TRP A 43 -16.42 -16.00 1.35
N ASN A 44 -15.17 -16.45 1.13
CA ASN A 44 -14.89 -17.75 0.54
C ASN A 44 -13.61 -18.37 1.12
N LYS A 45 -13.77 -19.43 1.91
CA LYS A 45 -12.64 -20.14 2.55
C LYS A 45 -11.71 -20.80 1.52
N ASP A 46 -12.27 -21.47 0.51
CA ASP A 46 -11.50 -22.16 -0.53
C ASP A 46 -10.67 -21.19 -1.37
N PHE A 47 -11.20 -19.98 -1.61
CA PHE A 47 -10.47 -18.90 -2.27
C PHE A 47 -9.14 -18.62 -1.56
N PHE A 48 -9.20 -18.38 -0.24
CA PHE A 48 -8.02 -18.11 0.58
C PHE A 48 -7.13 -19.34 0.77
N ASP A 49 -7.71 -20.54 0.90
CA ASP A 49 -6.94 -21.78 1.08
C ASP A 49 -5.95 -22.04 -0.06
N ARG A 50 -6.25 -21.57 -1.28
CA ARG A 50 -5.34 -21.69 -2.44
C ARG A 50 -4.02 -20.97 -2.27
N PHE A 51 -3.97 -19.82 -1.58
CA PHE A 51 -2.72 -19.08 -1.36
C PHE A 51 -1.74 -19.79 -0.43
N TYR A 52 -2.22 -20.80 0.31
CA TYR A 52 -1.40 -21.59 1.22
C TYR A 52 -0.94 -22.90 0.58
N GLN A 53 -1.41 -23.21 -0.64
CA GLN A 53 -0.96 -24.38 -1.39
C GLN A 53 0.48 -24.14 -1.86
N ASP A 54 1.35 -25.12 -1.61
CA ASP A 54 2.78 -25.07 -1.97
C ASP A 54 3.57 -23.87 -1.39
N LEU A 55 3.04 -23.25 -0.33
CA LEU A 55 3.67 -22.12 0.34
C LEU A 55 5.04 -22.54 0.89
N LYS A 56 6.10 -21.92 0.36
CA LYS A 56 7.48 -22.12 0.83
C LYS A 56 7.76 -21.13 1.96
N LEU A 57 7.81 -21.66 3.18
CA LEU A 57 8.17 -20.90 4.37
C LEU A 57 9.67 -20.90 4.58
N GLU A 58 10.19 -19.75 4.97
CA GLU A 58 11.59 -19.64 5.35
C GLU A 58 11.80 -20.21 6.75
N LYS A 59 12.89 -20.97 6.91
CA LYS A 59 13.24 -21.56 8.20
C LYS A 59 14.07 -20.56 8.99
N ASP A 60 13.86 -20.54 10.30
CA ASP A 60 14.70 -19.83 11.26
C ASP A 60 14.79 -18.31 11.05
N LEU A 61 13.70 -17.69 10.59
CA LEU A 61 13.57 -16.24 10.60
C LEU A 61 13.69 -15.70 12.04
N PRO A 62 14.37 -14.56 12.25
CA PRO A 62 14.34 -13.86 13.53
C PRO A 62 12.95 -13.28 13.80
N ILE A 63 12.75 -12.74 15.02
CA ILE A 63 11.47 -12.10 15.41
C ILE A 63 11.13 -10.99 14.42
N ILE A 64 9.99 -11.12 13.75
CA ILE A 64 9.49 -10.13 12.79
C ILE A 64 8.69 -9.10 13.60
N LYS A 65 9.03 -7.81 13.44
CA LYS A 65 8.32 -6.72 14.11
C LYS A 65 7.30 -6.03 13.21
N GLY A 66 7.51 -6.09 11.90
CA GLY A 66 6.54 -5.62 10.93
C GLY A 66 6.88 -6.00 9.50
N GLY A 67 6.03 -5.61 8.58
CA GLY A 67 6.24 -5.83 7.16
C GLY A 67 5.17 -5.16 6.30
N ILE A 68 5.33 -5.29 5.00
CA ILE A 68 4.35 -4.82 4.02
C ILE A 68 3.72 -6.04 3.35
N VAL A 69 2.42 -6.01 3.15
CA VAL A 69 1.66 -7.00 2.38
C VAL A 69 0.77 -6.27 1.38
N PRO A 70 0.47 -6.87 0.22
CA PRO A 70 -0.45 -6.28 -0.74
C PRO A 70 -1.90 -6.41 -0.27
N HIS A 71 -2.82 -5.68 -0.90
CA HIS A 71 -4.27 -5.93 -0.77
C HIS A 71 -4.97 -6.26 -2.08
N HIS A 72 -4.26 -6.19 -3.22
CA HIS A 72 -4.72 -6.87 -4.43
C HIS A 72 -4.53 -8.38 -4.29
N LEU A 73 -5.64 -9.06 -3.98
CA LEU A 73 -5.68 -10.49 -3.65
C LEU A 73 -5.14 -11.44 -4.73
N LEU A 74 -4.87 -10.99 -5.96
CA LEU A 74 -4.09 -11.77 -6.93
C LEU A 74 -2.73 -12.19 -6.33
N ALA A 75 -2.12 -11.31 -5.53
CA ALA A 75 -0.87 -11.51 -4.83
C ALA A 75 -1.03 -12.12 -3.42
N GLY A 76 -2.19 -12.69 -3.08
CA GLY A 76 -2.51 -13.17 -1.73
C GLY A 76 -1.57 -14.25 -1.17
N TYR A 77 -0.70 -14.83 -1.98
CA TYR A 77 0.36 -15.73 -1.51
C TYR A 77 1.44 -14.98 -0.71
N LEU A 78 1.61 -13.67 -0.94
CA LEU A 78 2.50 -12.80 -0.15
C LEU A 78 1.93 -12.60 1.26
N ASP A 79 0.63 -12.33 1.39
CA ASP A 79 -0.07 -12.30 2.67
C ASP A 79 0.02 -13.64 3.41
N ALA A 80 -0.34 -14.73 2.73
CA ALA A 80 -0.25 -16.08 3.31
C ALA A 80 1.17 -16.40 3.80
N SER A 81 2.18 -16.05 3.00
CA SER A 81 3.60 -16.17 3.37
C SER A 81 3.91 -15.37 4.62
N PHE A 82 3.51 -14.10 4.69
CA PHE A 82 3.84 -13.23 5.81
C PHE A 82 3.23 -13.75 7.11
N PHE A 83 1.91 -13.98 7.12
CA PHE A 83 1.21 -14.40 8.33
C PHE A 83 1.56 -15.84 8.77
N GLU A 84 1.85 -16.76 7.85
CA GLU A 84 2.31 -18.11 8.24
C GLU A 84 3.71 -18.09 8.87
N ASN A 85 4.61 -17.22 8.41
CA ASN A 85 5.93 -17.05 9.03
C ASN A 85 5.84 -16.48 10.47
N LEU A 86 4.72 -15.83 10.84
CA LEU A 86 4.49 -15.33 12.20
C LEU A 86 3.97 -16.39 13.18
N LYS A 87 3.56 -17.57 12.73
CA LYS A 87 2.92 -18.59 13.59
C LYS A 87 3.78 -19.05 14.75
N LYS A 88 5.09 -19.17 14.53
CA LYS A 88 6.02 -19.55 15.58
C LYS A 88 6.17 -18.43 16.63
N GLN A 89 6.04 -17.17 16.23
CA GLN A 89 6.09 -16.01 17.11
C GLN A 89 4.77 -15.81 17.86
N ASN A 90 3.64 -16.18 17.24
CA ASN A 90 2.30 -16.10 17.79
C ASN A 90 1.98 -14.74 18.48
N PRO A 91 2.10 -13.61 17.75
CA PRO A 91 1.84 -12.30 18.33
C PRO A 91 0.39 -12.16 18.78
N SER A 92 0.17 -11.54 19.94
CA SER A 92 -1.16 -11.31 20.50
C SER A 92 -1.97 -10.25 19.75
N THR A 93 -1.29 -9.32 19.06
CA THR A 93 -1.91 -8.19 18.36
C THR A 93 -1.26 -7.98 17.00
N ILE A 94 -2.09 -7.81 15.97
CA ILE A 94 -1.69 -7.31 14.65
C ILE A 94 -2.28 -5.92 14.45
N VAL A 95 -1.42 -4.94 14.22
CA VAL A 95 -1.85 -3.61 13.75
C VAL A 95 -1.82 -3.62 12.23
N VAL A 96 -2.93 -3.27 11.60
CA VAL A 96 -3.04 -3.15 10.14
C VAL A 96 -3.16 -1.68 9.79
N LEU A 97 -2.28 -1.19 8.91
CA LEU A 97 -2.21 0.17 8.42
C LEU A 97 -2.54 0.17 6.92
N GLY A 98 -3.61 0.83 6.50
CA GLY A 98 -4.02 0.86 5.10
C GLY A 98 -4.36 2.27 4.59
N PRO A 99 -4.39 2.48 3.27
CA PRO A 99 -4.99 3.68 2.69
C PRO A 99 -6.48 3.78 2.98
N ASN A 100 -7.00 5.01 3.02
CA ASN A 100 -8.40 5.33 2.83
C ASN A 100 -8.62 5.68 1.35
N HIS A 101 -8.82 4.67 0.51
CA HIS A 101 -8.91 4.83 -0.94
C HIS A 101 -10.05 5.76 -1.37
N PHE A 102 -11.14 5.77 -0.60
CA PHE A 102 -12.32 6.55 -0.92
C PHE A 102 -12.30 7.97 -0.37
N TYR A 103 -11.24 8.36 0.36
CA TYR A 103 -11.15 9.63 1.09
C TYR A 103 -12.38 9.94 1.97
N LYS A 104 -13.08 8.90 2.43
CA LYS A 104 -14.32 8.97 3.20
C LYS A 104 -14.07 9.33 4.67
N GLY A 105 -15.13 9.71 5.37
CA GLY A 105 -15.10 10.03 6.80
C GLY A 105 -14.60 11.42 7.13
N TYR A 106 -14.63 11.78 8.41
CA TYR A 106 -14.35 13.15 8.87
C TYR A 106 -12.91 13.35 9.34
N SER A 107 -12.23 12.31 9.81
CA SER A 107 -10.84 12.39 10.27
C SER A 107 -9.80 12.00 9.21
N LYS A 108 -8.53 12.24 9.54
CA LYS A 108 -7.37 11.76 8.75
C LYS A 108 -6.98 10.31 9.08
N ILE A 109 -7.30 9.87 10.30
CA ILE A 109 -7.03 8.51 10.79
C ILE A 109 -8.34 7.92 11.32
N ILE A 110 -8.78 6.84 10.70
CA ILE A 110 -10.04 6.16 11.02
C ILE A 110 -9.74 4.75 11.50
N SER A 111 -10.49 4.29 12.50
CA SER A 111 -10.45 2.92 13.01
C SER A 111 -11.86 2.40 13.34
N SER A 112 -11.93 1.20 13.90
CA SER A 112 -13.14 0.47 14.28
C SER A 112 -12.98 -0.14 15.67
N GLU A 113 -14.05 -0.20 16.45
CA GLU A 113 -14.15 -1.04 17.65
C GLU A 113 -14.85 -2.38 17.39
N TYR A 114 -15.44 -2.57 16.22
CA TYR A 114 -16.18 -3.77 15.87
C TYR A 114 -15.23 -4.93 15.57
N ASP A 115 -15.72 -6.12 15.91
CA ASP A 115 -15.05 -7.37 15.55
C ASP A 115 -15.34 -7.68 14.07
N TRP A 116 -14.47 -8.49 13.46
CA TRP A 116 -14.57 -8.85 12.06
C TRP A 116 -14.97 -10.30 11.91
N HIS A 117 -16.13 -10.54 11.30
CA HIS A 117 -16.47 -11.86 10.80
C HIS A 117 -15.56 -12.19 9.61
N THR A 118 -14.94 -13.36 9.64
CA THR A 118 -14.13 -13.88 8.53
C THR A 118 -14.56 -15.28 8.13
N PRO A 119 -14.19 -15.77 6.92
CA PRO A 119 -14.39 -17.18 6.53
C PRO A 119 -13.77 -18.22 7.49
N TYR A 120 -12.89 -17.81 8.40
CA TYR A 120 -12.23 -18.65 9.39
C TYR A 120 -12.74 -18.41 10.82
N GLY A 121 -13.84 -17.68 10.98
CA GLY A 121 -14.41 -17.28 12.26
C GLY A 121 -14.07 -15.85 12.65
N ASP A 122 -14.39 -15.48 13.88
CA ASP A 122 -14.35 -14.08 14.32
C ASP A 122 -12.92 -13.65 14.66
N LEU A 123 -12.52 -12.50 14.13
CA LEU A 123 -11.28 -11.82 14.47
C LEU A 123 -11.61 -10.64 15.36
N THR A 124 -11.19 -10.71 16.63
CA THR A 124 -11.57 -9.70 17.62
C THR A 124 -10.72 -8.44 17.51
N THR A 125 -11.33 -7.29 17.70
CA THR A 125 -10.64 -6.01 17.82
C THR A 125 -10.37 -5.68 19.29
N ASN A 126 -9.20 -5.12 19.62
CA ASN A 126 -8.97 -4.64 20.99
C ASN A 126 -9.61 -3.26 21.20
N ARG A 127 -10.91 -3.28 21.56
CA ARG A 127 -11.72 -2.07 21.80
C ARG A 127 -11.09 -1.11 22.81
N GLY A 128 -10.45 -1.63 23.86
CA GLY A 128 -9.83 -0.80 24.89
C GLY A 128 -8.68 0.06 24.34
N MET A 129 -7.86 -0.50 23.44
CA MET A 129 -6.77 0.24 22.80
C MET A 129 -7.31 1.29 21.82
N ILE A 130 -8.32 0.94 21.01
CA ILE A 130 -8.97 1.87 20.07
C ILE A 130 -9.65 3.02 20.82
N ALA A 131 -10.46 2.72 21.84
CA ALA A 131 -11.14 3.72 22.67
C ALA A 131 -10.15 4.68 23.35
N ASN A 132 -8.97 4.19 23.75
CA ASN A 132 -7.93 5.03 24.34
C ASN A 132 -7.39 6.06 23.34
N LEU A 133 -7.04 5.62 22.12
CA LEU A 133 -6.60 6.51 21.04
C LEU A 133 -7.68 7.51 20.64
N ALA A 134 -8.94 7.07 20.55
CA ALA A 134 -10.08 7.93 20.24
C ALA A 134 -10.33 8.99 21.33
N THR A 135 -10.26 8.61 22.61
CA THR A 135 -10.42 9.56 23.75
C THR A 135 -9.35 10.65 23.75
N LYS A 136 -8.14 10.31 23.29
CA LYS A 136 -7.02 11.25 23.09
C LYS A 136 -7.14 12.07 21.81
N ARG A 137 -8.18 11.85 21.00
CA ARG A 137 -8.43 12.51 19.70
C ARG A 137 -7.32 12.26 18.67
N ILE A 138 -6.67 11.10 18.76
CA ILE A 138 -5.65 10.65 17.81
C ILE A 138 -6.30 10.05 16.57
N ILE A 139 -7.43 9.37 16.76
CA ILE A 139 -8.22 8.74 15.70
C ILE A 139 -9.70 9.10 15.87
N ASN A 140 -10.49 8.82 14.82
CA ASN A 140 -11.94 8.68 14.95
C ASN A 140 -12.36 7.23 14.72
N ILE A 141 -13.42 6.82 15.39
CA ILE A 141 -14.09 5.55 15.14
C ILE A 141 -15.21 5.83 14.15
N GLU A 142 -15.07 5.32 12.92
CA GLU A 142 -16.06 5.50 11.85
C GLU A 142 -16.32 4.15 11.18
N GLU A 143 -17.20 3.37 11.83
CA GLU A 143 -17.45 1.95 11.52
C GLU A 143 -17.84 1.72 10.05
N ASP A 144 -18.78 2.51 9.53
CA ASP A 144 -19.23 2.39 8.13
C ASP A 144 -18.11 2.68 7.12
N VAL A 145 -17.16 3.56 7.48
CA VAL A 145 -16.09 3.97 6.56
C VAL A 145 -15.07 2.87 6.39
N ILE A 146 -14.60 2.29 7.50
CA ILE A 146 -13.57 1.26 7.47
C ILE A 146 -14.10 -0.10 7.03
N ASN A 147 -15.40 -0.38 7.22
CA ASN A 147 -16.04 -1.58 6.68
C ASN A 147 -15.95 -1.66 5.14
N ASP A 148 -15.96 -0.52 4.45
CA ASP A 148 -15.86 -0.44 2.99
C ASP A 148 -14.41 -0.54 2.49
N GLU A 149 -13.40 -0.49 3.37
CA GLU A 149 -11.99 -0.40 2.97
C GLU A 149 -11.34 -1.77 2.75
N HIS A 150 -11.03 -2.05 1.48
CA HIS A 150 -10.50 -3.33 1.03
C HIS A 150 -9.06 -3.59 1.45
N SER A 151 -8.27 -2.54 1.68
CA SER A 151 -6.93 -2.67 2.25
C SER A 151 -6.95 -3.27 3.67
N ILE A 152 -8.10 -3.15 4.35
CA ILE A 152 -8.34 -3.79 5.65
C ILE A 152 -9.04 -5.13 5.44
N TYR A 153 -10.29 -5.11 4.96
CA TYR A 153 -11.15 -6.30 5.01
C TYR A 153 -10.59 -7.47 4.20
N GLY A 154 -9.80 -7.20 3.16
CA GLY A 154 -9.24 -8.21 2.26
C GLY A 154 -8.16 -9.07 2.92
N ILE A 155 -7.38 -8.47 3.83
CA ILE A 155 -6.22 -9.16 4.43
C ILE A 155 -6.53 -9.86 5.76
N LEU A 156 -7.58 -9.43 6.47
CA LEU A 156 -7.95 -10.00 7.78
C LEU A 156 -8.21 -11.52 7.77
N PRO A 157 -8.74 -12.14 6.70
CA PRO A 157 -8.86 -13.60 6.63
C PRO A 157 -7.52 -14.34 6.73
N PHE A 158 -6.42 -13.77 6.23
CA PHE A 158 -5.09 -14.35 6.36
C PHE A 158 -4.57 -14.27 7.80
N ILE A 159 -4.85 -13.17 8.50
CA ILE A 159 -4.57 -13.02 9.93
C ILE A 159 -5.31 -14.10 10.71
N LYS A 160 -6.65 -14.17 10.57
CA LYS A 160 -7.45 -15.12 11.36
C LYS A 160 -7.06 -16.58 11.10
N LYS A 161 -6.75 -16.94 9.85
CA LYS A 161 -6.32 -18.29 9.50
C LYS A 161 -4.97 -18.66 10.13
N SER A 162 -3.99 -17.77 10.05
CA SER A 162 -2.63 -18.07 10.45
C SER A 162 -2.44 -17.88 11.96
N LEU A 163 -3.09 -16.88 12.54
CA LEU A 163 -2.97 -16.42 13.91
C LEU A 163 -4.35 -16.36 14.59
N PRO A 164 -4.97 -17.52 14.91
CA PRO A 164 -6.37 -17.60 15.30
C PRO A 164 -6.72 -16.87 16.61
N ASP A 165 -5.75 -16.67 17.48
CA ASP A 165 -5.91 -16.03 18.80
C ASP A 165 -5.47 -14.56 18.82
N ALA A 166 -4.94 -14.04 17.69
CA ALA A 166 -4.51 -12.64 17.61
C ALA A 166 -5.72 -11.69 17.58
N GLN A 167 -5.57 -10.53 18.21
CA GLN A 167 -6.47 -9.40 18.05
C GLN A 167 -5.99 -8.50 16.90
N VAL A 168 -6.90 -7.77 16.28
CA VAL A 168 -6.56 -6.79 15.24
C VAL A 168 -6.81 -5.35 15.71
N LEU A 169 -5.98 -4.43 15.22
CA LEU A 169 -6.21 -2.99 15.29
C LEU A 169 -6.11 -2.41 13.88
N PRO A 170 -7.25 -2.19 13.19
CA PRO A 170 -7.24 -1.69 11.81
C PRO A 170 -7.24 -0.15 11.80
N PHE A 171 -6.36 0.46 10.99
CA PHE A 171 -6.31 1.90 10.80
C PHE A 171 -6.20 2.24 9.33
N ILE A 172 -6.99 3.23 8.90
CA ILE A 172 -6.94 3.74 7.53
C ILE A 172 -6.57 5.22 7.54
N PHE A 173 -5.75 5.63 6.56
CA PHE A 173 -5.14 6.96 6.49
C PHE A 173 -5.55 7.69 5.21
N LYS A 174 -5.98 8.94 5.34
CA LYS A 174 -6.12 9.81 4.16
C LYS A 174 -4.74 10.25 3.67
N GLY A 175 -4.57 10.34 2.35
CA GLY A 175 -3.28 10.68 1.74
C GLY A 175 -2.76 12.08 2.07
N ASP A 176 -3.60 12.98 2.56
CA ASP A 176 -3.27 14.37 2.91
C ASP A 176 -3.10 14.60 4.43
N ILE A 177 -2.77 13.54 5.17
CA ILE A 177 -2.32 13.63 6.56
C ILE A 177 -0.88 14.17 6.63
N ASP A 178 -0.59 15.04 7.59
CA ASP A 178 0.76 15.60 7.77
C ASP A 178 1.67 14.71 8.67
N GLU A 179 2.98 14.95 8.59
CA GLU A 179 3.99 14.19 9.36
C GLU A 179 3.81 14.33 10.88
N GLU A 180 3.40 15.51 11.37
CA GLU A 180 3.20 15.73 12.82
C GLU A 180 2.06 14.85 13.34
N GLN A 181 0.95 14.76 12.60
CA GLN A 181 -0.17 13.88 12.91
C GLN A 181 0.25 12.41 12.88
N MET A 182 1.04 11.99 11.90
CA MET A 182 1.55 10.62 11.81
C MET A 182 2.50 10.28 12.97
N ASP A 183 3.42 11.18 13.31
CA ASP A 183 4.34 11.00 14.44
C ASP A 183 3.59 10.94 15.78
N ASN A 184 2.57 11.80 15.97
CA ASN A 184 1.70 11.74 17.14
C ASN A 184 0.98 10.39 17.21
N PHE A 185 0.39 9.92 16.10
CA PHE A 185 -0.25 8.61 16.03
C PHE A 185 0.69 7.49 16.45
N VAL A 186 1.91 7.46 15.89
CA VAL A 186 2.93 6.45 16.25
C VAL A 186 3.22 6.51 17.75
N ASN A 187 3.47 7.68 18.33
CA ASN A 187 3.81 7.80 19.74
C ASN A 187 2.69 7.23 20.64
N TYR A 188 1.43 7.61 20.41
CA TYR A 188 0.32 7.13 21.23
C TYR A 188 -0.02 5.65 20.98
N LEU A 189 0.12 5.18 19.74
CA LEU A 189 -0.08 3.76 19.42
C LEU A 189 0.91 2.90 20.20
N LEU A 190 2.19 3.29 20.24
CA LEU A 190 3.22 2.51 20.94
C LEU A 190 3.10 2.53 22.47
N GLU A 191 2.34 3.47 23.05
CA GLU A 191 2.01 3.47 24.48
C GLU A 191 0.95 2.43 24.86
N VAL A 192 0.07 2.06 23.93
CA VAL A 192 -1.09 1.20 24.23
C VAL A 192 -0.93 -0.24 23.76
N VAL A 193 -0.13 -0.48 22.73
CA VAL A 193 0.04 -1.82 22.15
C VAL A 193 1.02 -2.69 22.94
N PRO A 194 0.80 -4.01 23.04
CA PRO A 194 1.73 -4.95 23.66
C PRO A 194 3.10 -5.00 22.97
N SER A 195 4.12 -5.46 23.68
CA SER A 195 5.49 -5.55 23.15
C SER A 195 5.65 -6.56 22.00
N ASP A 196 4.81 -7.60 21.97
CA ASP A 196 4.80 -8.66 20.95
C ASP A 196 3.95 -8.30 19.70
N THR A 197 3.36 -7.10 19.67
CA THR A 197 2.59 -6.59 18.52
C THR A 197 3.41 -6.61 17.24
N VAL A 198 2.80 -7.05 16.13
CA VAL A 198 3.36 -6.94 14.78
C VAL A 198 2.59 -5.88 14.00
N PHE A 199 3.32 -5.03 13.27
CA PHE A 199 2.76 -3.92 12.49
C PHE A 199 2.83 -4.25 11.01
N VAL A 200 1.70 -4.13 10.31
CA VAL A 200 1.59 -4.52 8.91
C VAL A 200 1.01 -3.35 8.14
N SER A 201 1.72 -2.90 7.11
CA SER A 201 1.13 -1.98 6.13
C SER A 201 0.59 -2.76 4.94
N SER A 202 -0.65 -2.48 4.59
CA SER A 202 -1.40 -3.05 3.48
C SER A 202 -1.31 -2.10 2.29
N ILE A 203 -0.32 -2.32 1.42
CA ILE A 203 0.10 -1.37 0.37
C ILE A 203 0.39 -2.14 -0.91
N ASP A 204 -0.23 -1.72 -2.01
CA ASP A 204 0.17 -2.07 -3.36
C ASP A 204 1.09 -0.98 -3.96
N PHE A 205 1.93 -1.39 -4.91
CA PHE A 205 2.95 -0.52 -5.51
C PHE A 205 2.45 -0.02 -6.88
N SER A 206 3.35 0.15 -7.86
CA SER A 206 3.02 0.68 -9.19
C SER A 206 1.75 0.06 -9.75
N HIS A 207 0.82 0.90 -10.21
CA HIS A 207 -0.47 0.48 -10.75
C HIS A 207 -0.83 1.29 -12.00
N TYR A 208 -1.61 0.69 -12.90
CA TYR A 208 -1.90 1.28 -14.21
C TYR A 208 -0.65 1.48 -15.09
N GLN A 209 0.37 0.66 -14.85
CA GLN A 209 1.63 0.68 -15.60
C GLN A 209 1.90 -0.63 -16.31
N THR A 210 2.68 -0.55 -17.39
CA THR A 210 3.30 -1.71 -18.02
C THR A 210 4.37 -2.30 -17.11
N LEU A 211 4.71 -3.58 -17.31
CA LEU A 211 5.67 -4.30 -16.47
C LEU A 211 7.04 -3.59 -16.36
N ASN A 212 7.56 -3.05 -17.47
CA ASN A 212 8.85 -2.36 -17.48
C ASN A 212 8.84 -1.04 -16.70
N VAL A 213 7.74 -0.28 -16.75
CA VAL A 213 7.60 0.97 -15.99
C VAL A 213 7.47 0.66 -14.50
N ALA A 214 6.60 -0.29 -14.14
CA ALA A 214 6.44 -0.71 -12.75
C ALA A 214 7.77 -1.19 -12.13
N ASN A 215 8.52 -2.05 -12.85
CA ASN A 215 9.81 -2.52 -12.35
C ASN A 215 10.84 -1.39 -12.20
N PHE A 216 10.84 -0.40 -13.11
CA PHE A 216 11.71 0.77 -12.98
C PHE A 216 11.39 1.59 -11.73
N HIS A 217 10.12 1.91 -11.49
CA HIS A 217 9.68 2.68 -10.32
C HIS A 217 9.87 1.92 -9.00
N ASP A 218 9.72 0.60 -9.03
CA ASP A 218 9.92 -0.25 -7.86
C ASP A 218 11.39 -0.30 -7.41
N GLU A 219 12.38 -0.06 -8.29
CA GLU A 219 13.80 0.00 -7.89
C GLU A 219 14.01 1.10 -6.84
N LEU A 220 13.48 2.31 -7.07
CA LEU A 220 13.54 3.39 -6.08
C LEU A 220 12.73 3.04 -4.83
N SER A 221 11.52 2.49 -4.99
CA SER A 221 10.66 2.15 -3.86
C SER A 221 11.34 1.15 -2.91
N ILE A 222 11.97 0.12 -3.45
CA ILE A 222 12.70 -0.88 -2.68
C ILE A 222 13.89 -0.24 -1.95
N ASP A 223 14.68 0.60 -2.63
CA ASP A 223 15.85 1.26 -2.01
C ASP A 223 15.45 2.24 -0.91
N VAL A 224 14.42 3.06 -1.13
CA VAL A 224 13.87 4.00 -0.14
C VAL A 224 13.37 3.27 1.11
N ILE A 225 12.65 2.16 0.93
CA ILE A 225 12.13 1.35 2.04
C ILE A 225 13.27 0.72 2.84
N LYS A 226 14.26 0.14 2.16
CA LYS A 226 15.38 -0.56 2.84
C LYS A 226 16.35 0.40 3.52
N SER A 227 16.51 1.59 2.97
CA SER A 227 17.38 2.66 3.49
C SER A 227 16.67 3.65 4.43
N PHE A 228 15.35 3.49 4.61
CA PHE A 228 14.51 4.38 5.42
C PHE A 228 14.71 5.84 5.01
N ASP A 229 14.66 6.10 3.71
CA ASP A 229 14.85 7.44 3.14
C ASP A 229 13.51 8.20 3.16
N PHE A 230 13.16 8.74 4.33
CA PHE A 230 11.92 9.50 4.53
C PHE A 230 11.78 10.68 3.55
N ALA A 231 12.89 11.24 3.06
CA ALA A 231 12.88 12.42 2.20
C ALA A 231 12.43 12.13 0.75
N ASN A 232 12.37 10.86 0.35
CA ASN A 232 11.96 10.45 -1.00
C ASN A 232 10.65 9.63 -1.01
N LEU A 233 9.90 9.61 0.10
CA LEU A 233 8.65 8.84 0.19
C LEU A 233 7.55 9.37 -0.74
N ASP A 234 7.51 10.68 -0.98
CA ASP A 234 6.55 11.35 -1.87
C ASP A 234 6.81 11.09 -3.36
N LYS A 235 8.00 10.61 -3.71
CA LYS A 235 8.37 10.22 -5.08
C LYS A 235 7.94 8.80 -5.43
N LEU A 236 7.55 7.99 -4.44
CA LEU A 236 7.22 6.58 -4.66
C LEU A 236 5.85 6.42 -5.33
N GLU A 237 5.75 5.45 -6.24
CA GLU A 237 4.47 5.08 -6.85
C GLU A 237 3.77 3.99 -6.03
N ILE A 238 3.24 4.36 -4.87
CA ILE A 238 2.49 3.47 -3.96
C ILE A 238 1.13 4.05 -3.63
N ASP A 239 0.18 3.21 -3.21
CA ASP A 239 -1.18 3.67 -2.88
C ASP A 239 -1.30 4.35 -1.49
N SER A 240 -0.28 4.23 -0.62
CA SER A 240 -0.34 4.76 0.74
C SER A 240 1.02 5.15 1.33
N VAL A 241 1.50 6.34 0.94
CA VAL A 241 2.66 6.99 1.59
C VAL A 241 2.49 7.11 3.12
N PRO A 242 1.31 7.50 3.66
CA PRO A 242 1.15 7.58 5.12
C PRO A 242 1.32 6.23 5.84
N SER A 243 0.76 5.16 5.29
CA SER A 243 0.88 3.82 5.88
C SER A 243 2.33 3.34 5.87
N LEU A 244 3.09 3.67 4.82
CA LEU A 244 4.51 3.36 4.75
C LEU A 244 5.31 4.19 5.76
N TYR A 245 5.11 5.51 5.81
CA TYR A 245 5.79 6.41 6.75
C TYR A 245 5.64 5.92 8.20
N ILE A 246 4.41 5.61 8.61
CA ILE A 246 4.09 5.13 9.96
C ILE A 246 4.80 3.82 10.27
N LEU A 247 4.77 2.85 9.35
CA LEU A 247 5.48 1.57 9.53
C LEU A 247 6.98 1.78 9.70
N LEU A 248 7.61 2.57 8.84
CA LEU A 248 9.05 2.85 8.90
C LEU A 248 9.40 3.58 10.21
N LYS A 249 8.59 4.56 10.67
CA LYS A 249 8.80 5.21 11.96
C LYS A 249 8.69 4.26 13.14
N ILE A 250 7.75 3.32 13.09
CA ILE A 250 7.62 2.28 14.13
C ILE A 250 8.85 1.36 14.12
N MET A 251 9.31 0.93 12.96
CA MET A 251 10.51 0.10 12.84
C MET A 251 11.77 0.82 13.35
N GLU A 252 11.90 2.13 13.11
CA GLU A 252 12.96 2.98 13.67
C GLU A 252 12.92 3.01 15.21
N LYS A 253 11.73 3.23 15.80
CA LYS A 253 11.55 3.25 17.27
C LYS A 253 11.87 1.91 17.93
N TYR A 254 11.56 0.80 17.28
CA TYR A 254 11.90 -0.55 17.77
C TYR A 254 13.33 -0.99 17.43
N LYS A 255 14.08 -0.24 16.62
CA LYS A 255 15.40 -0.63 16.08
C LYS A 255 15.34 -1.94 15.30
N THR A 256 14.30 -2.07 14.49
CA THR A 256 14.00 -3.24 13.66
C THR A 256 13.98 -2.86 12.19
N GLN A 257 15.10 -2.32 11.70
CA GLN A 257 15.19 -1.75 10.36
C GLN A 257 15.81 -2.70 9.34
N LYS A 258 16.27 -3.87 9.80
CA LYS A 258 16.84 -4.90 8.93
C LYS A 258 15.72 -5.67 8.22
N VAL A 259 15.78 -5.70 6.89
CA VAL A 259 14.97 -6.62 6.07
C VAL A 259 15.60 -8.01 6.14
N VAL A 260 14.83 -9.01 6.60
CA VAL A 260 15.29 -10.40 6.79
C VAL A 260 14.71 -11.38 5.80
N LEU A 261 13.64 -10.98 5.13
CA LEU A 261 13.03 -11.64 4.00
C LEU A 261 12.33 -10.57 3.17
N GLU A 262 12.39 -10.69 1.85
CA GLU A 262 11.69 -9.81 0.93
C GLU A 262 11.27 -10.60 -0.31
N LYS A 263 10.14 -10.20 -0.90
CA LYS A 263 9.64 -10.71 -2.19
C LYS A 263 9.17 -9.52 -3.01
N HIS A 264 9.44 -9.55 -4.30
CA HIS A 264 8.95 -8.59 -5.28
C HIS A 264 8.33 -9.35 -6.44
N ASP A 265 7.15 -8.93 -6.88
CA ASP A 265 6.41 -9.58 -7.97
C ASP A 265 5.47 -8.58 -8.65
N ASN A 266 4.87 -8.98 -9.76
CA ASN A 266 3.94 -8.14 -10.52
C ASN A 266 2.82 -8.99 -11.14
N SER A 267 1.61 -8.45 -11.17
CA SER A 267 0.42 -9.10 -11.74
C SER A 267 0.63 -9.67 -13.15
N ALA A 268 1.38 -9.00 -14.04
CA ALA A 268 1.72 -9.49 -15.37
C ALA A 268 2.48 -10.83 -15.32
N LYS A 269 3.47 -10.93 -14.43
CA LYS A 269 4.24 -12.17 -14.22
C LYS A 269 3.35 -13.27 -13.64
N MET A 270 2.44 -12.92 -12.72
CA MET A 270 1.51 -13.87 -12.10
C MET A 270 0.48 -14.45 -13.07
N ILE A 271 -0.05 -13.64 -13.99
CA ILE A 271 -1.00 -14.10 -15.01
C ILE A 271 -0.31 -14.70 -16.25
N GLY A 272 1.01 -14.54 -16.36
CA GLY A 272 1.81 -15.01 -17.49
C GLY A 272 1.66 -14.18 -18.76
N ASP A 273 1.41 -12.88 -18.61
CA ASP A 273 1.23 -11.92 -19.71
C ASP A 273 2.07 -10.66 -19.48
N SER A 274 3.31 -10.66 -19.98
CA SER A 274 4.20 -9.50 -19.94
C SER A 274 3.75 -8.33 -20.82
N SER A 275 2.74 -8.53 -21.68
CA SER A 275 2.19 -7.50 -22.56
C SER A 275 1.04 -6.70 -21.94
N ALA A 276 0.67 -7.01 -20.68
CA ALA A 276 -0.38 -6.28 -19.99
C ALA A 276 0.00 -4.80 -19.77
N ASP A 277 -0.85 -3.89 -20.26
CA ASP A 277 -0.65 -2.43 -20.15
C ASP A 277 -1.11 -1.83 -18.82
N ASN A 278 -1.77 -2.65 -18.00
CA ASN A 278 -2.29 -2.25 -16.69
C ASN A 278 -1.98 -3.36 -15.68
N THR A 279 -0.85 -3.18 -15.00
CA THR A 279 -0.38 -4.11 -13.98
C THR A 279 -0.43 -3.45 -12.60
N THR A 280 -0.40 -4.27 -11.56
CA THR A 280 -0.05 -3.91 -10.18
C THR A 280 1.24 -4.62 -9.79
N SER A 281 2.20 -3.93 -9.16
CA SER A 281 3.37 -4.54 -8.53
C SER A 281 3.22 -4.67 -7.02
N TYR A 282 4.05 -5.54 -6.43
CA TYR A 282 3.99 -5.90 -5.02
C TYR A 282 5.39 -6.07 -4.46
N TYR A 283 5.68 -5.43 -3.34
CA TYR A 283 6.92 -5.64 -2.58
C TYR A 283 6.60 -5.91 -1.10
N SER A 284 7.09 -7.03 -0.58
CA SER A 284 6.76 -7.54 0.76
C SER A 284 8.02 -7.80 1.61
N PRO A 285 8.65 -6.75 2.17
CA PRO A 285 9.77 -6.85 3.11
C PRO A 285 9.31 -7.17 4.54
N TYR A 286 10.11 -7.97 5.24
CA TYR A 286 9.88 -8.42 6.61
C TYR A 286 10.97 -7.80 7.48
N PHE A 287 10.57 -6.98 8.43
CA PHE A 287 11.47 -6.19 9.26
C PHE A 287 11.75 -6.88 10.60
N SER A 288 13.04 -6.93 10.96
CA SER A 288 13.52 -7.50 12.22
C SER A 288 14.64 -6.66 12.81
N LYS A 289 15.08 -7.02 14.02
CA LYS A 289 16.13 -6.32 14.76
C LYS A 289 17.40 -6.21 13.92
N GLY A 290 17.90 -4.99 13.79
CA GLY A 290 19.11 -4.68 13.05
C GLY A 290 18.99 -3.35 12.33
N GLU A 291 20.09 -2.95 11.71
CA GLU A 291 20.21 -1.69 10.98
C GLU A 291 19.60 -1.82 9.59
N LYS A 292 19.14 -0.66 9.09
CA LYS A 292 18.78 -0.45 7.69
C LYS A 292 19.97 -0.65 6.75
N THR A 293 19.70 -0.83 5.45
CA THR A 293 20.77 -0.77 4.45
C THR A 293 21.18 0.67 4.19
N GLU A 294 22.38 0.89 3.66
CA GLU A 294 22.70 2.19 3.07
C GLU A 294 21.90 2.37 1.78
N LYS A 295 21.54 3.62 1.45
CA LYS A 295 20.99 3.98 0.13
C LYS A 295 21.95 3.45 -0.93
N ASN A 296 21.47 2.68 -1.90
CA ASN A 296 22.34 1.96 -2.83
C ASN A 296 22.27 2.47 -4.27
N LEU A 297 21.28 3.30 -4.60
CA LEU A 297 21.10 3.78 -5.96
C LEU A 297 20.74 5.27 -6.06
N THR A 298 21.00 5.82 -7.23
CA THR A 298 20.44 7.08 -7.75
C THR A 298 19.62 6.75 -8.99
N SER A 299 18.39 7.23 -9.07
CA SER A 299 17.47 6.96 -10.18
C SER A 299 17.10 8.23 -10.96
N PHE A 300 16.93 8.12 -12.27
CA PHE A 300 16.59 9.27 -13.10
C PHE A 300 15.76 8.90 -14.33
N MET A 301 14.99 9.85 -14.84
CA MET A 301 14.25 9.74 -16.09
C MET A 301 14.80 10.76 -17.11
N LEU A 302 15.11 10.29 -18.31
CA LEU A 302 15.44 11.10 -19.48
C LEU A 302 14.26 11.07 -20.45
N LEU A 303 13.52 12.17 -20.58
CA LEU A 303 12.41 12.27 -21.55
C LEU A 303 12.87 12.57 -22.98
N GLY A 304 14.16 12.89 -23.16
CA GLY A 304 14.77 13.14 -24.46
C GLY A 304 16.19 13.68 -24.29
N ASN A 305 16.74 14.28 -25.34
CA ASN A 305 18.13 14.78 -25.33
C ASN A 305 18.23 16.19 -24.70
N ALA A 306 19.42 16.56 -24.24
CA ALA A 306 19.76 17.87 -23.69
C ALA A 306 19.50 19.06 -24.65
N ASP A 307 19.45 18.81 -25.96
CA ASP A 307 19.17 19.83 -26.98
C ASP A 307 17.67 20.22 -27.10
N MET A 308 16.76 19.54 -26.38
CA MET A 308 15.32 19.82 -26.45
C MET A 308 14.96 21.17 -25.80
N SER A 309 14.01 21.88 -26.42
CA SER A 309 13.46 23.11 -25.84
C SER A 309 12.57 22.81 -24.63
N GLU A 310 12.44 23.78 -23.72
CA GLU A 310 11.57 23.68 -22.54
C GLU A 310 10.11 23.37 -22.92
N GLU A 311 9.63 23.90 -24.06
CA GLU A 311 8.28 23.62 -24.58
C GLU A 311 8.11 22.16 -25.03
N GLU A 312 9.11 21.58 -25.68
CA GLU A 312 9.07 20.17 -26.10
C GLU A 312 9.06 19.22 -24.91
N VAL A 313 9.87 19.50 -23.88
CA VAL A 313 9.93 18.72 -22.64
C VAL A 313 8.60 18.76 -21.90
N ILE A 314 8.00 19.95 -21.76
CA ILE A 314 6.67 20.11 -21.14
C ILE A 314 5.61 19.33 -21.93
N SER A 315 5.68 19.33 -23.26
CA SER A 315 4.75 18.55 -24.08
C SER A 315 4.92 17.05 -23.87
N LEU A 316 6.15 16.54 -23.92
CA LEU A 316 6.41 15.11 -23.70
C LEU A 316 5.96 14.66 -22.31
N ARG A 317 6.27 15.45 -21.28
CA ARG A 317 5.84 15.16 -19.92
C ARG A 317 4.33 15.03 -19.84
N ARG A 318 3.59 15.99 -20.39
CA ARG A 318 2.11 15.96 -20.42
C ARG A 318 1.59 14.75 -21.20
N ASP A 319 2.17 14.46 -22.35
CA ASP A 319 1.65 13.46 -23.27
C ASP A 319 1.95 12.03 -22.79
N LEU A 320 3.11 11.82 -22.12
CA LEU A 320 3.54 10.51 -21.60
C LEU A 320 3.13 10.25 -20.14
N ALA A 321 2.54 11.22 -19.45
CA ALA A 321 2.21 11.14 -18.01
C ALA A 321 1.40 9.88 -17.63
N GLY A 322 0.59 9.37 -18.56
CA GLY A 322 -0.23 8.19 -18.34
C GLY A 322 -1.42 8.47 -17.42
N ASN A 323 -1.98 7.41 -16.82
CA ASN A 323 -3.09 7.55 -15.88
C ASN A 323 -2.58 8.17 -14.57
N GLU A 324 -3.28 9.19 -14.08
CA GLU A 324 -2.94 9.88 -12.82
C GLU A 324 -1.49 10.41 -12.76
N ASP A 325 -0.92 10.75 -13.92
CA ASP A 325 0.47 11.20 -14.09
C ASP A 325 1.54 10.21 -13.62
N ARG A 326 1.18 8.94 -13.41
CA ARG A 326 1.99 7.91 -12.75
C ARG A 326 3.29 7.54 -13.46
N PHE A 327 3.39 7.78 -14.78
CA PHE A 327 4.64 7.52 -15.51
C PHE A 327 5.80 8.43 -15.05
N LEU A 328 5.49 9.50 -14.33
CA LEU A 328 6.44 10.52 -13.89
C LEU A 328 6.79 10.39 -12.39
N PHE A 329 6.65 9.19 -11.84
CA PHE A 329 6.98 8.84 -10.46
C PHE A 329 8.13 7.83 -10.42
N GLY A 330 8.63 7.48 -9.23
CA GLY A 330 9.55 6.36 -9.07
C GLY A 330 10.99 6.65 -9.52
N PHE A 331 11.41 7.92 -9.56
CA PHE A 331 12.79 8.31 -9.82
C PHE A 331 13.21 9.56 -9.01
N ASP A 332 14.51 9.72 -8.75
CA ASP A 332 15.04 10.85 -7.99
C ASP A 332 15.07 12.14 -8.82
N TYR A 333 15.42 12.04 -10.11
CA TYR A 333 15.68 13.18 -11.01
C TYR A 333 14.98 13.05 -12.38
N LEU A 334 14.56 14.19 -12.93
CA LEU A 334 13.99 14.28 -14.28
C LEU A 334 14.86 15.19 -15.16
N TRP A 335 15.41 14.67 -16.24
CA TRP A 335 16.21 15.43 -17.21
C TRP A 335 15.36 15.82 -18.43
N PRO A 336 15.46 17.07 -18.95
CA PRO A 336 16.39 18.16 -18.59
C PRO A 336 15.76 19.23 -17.66
N GLU A 337 14.97 18.85 -16.65
CA GLU A 337 14.41 19.87 -15.74
C GLU A 337 15.53 20.59 -14.97
N LYS A 338 15.28 21.85 -14.59
CA LYS A 338 16.27 22.86 -14.12
C LYS A 338 16.97 22.55 -12.80
N ASP A 339 16.74 21.39 -12.20
CA ASP A 339 17.48 20.96 -11.02
C ASP A 339 18.92 20.60 -11.42
N GLU A 340 19.86 20.82 -10.51
CA GLU A 340 21.26 20.46 -10.72
C GLU A 340 21.36 18.94 -10.81
N ILE A 341 21.38 18.41 -12.04
CA ILE A 341 21.54 16.98 -12.28
C ILE A 341 22.93 16.57 -11.77
N PRO A 342 23.03 15.53 -10.92
CA PRO A 342 24.31 15.00 -10.46
C PRO A 342 25.31 14.71 -11.60
N ASP A 343 26.57 15.09 -11.40
CA ASP A 343 27.67 14.84 -12.36
C ASP A 343 27.74 13.35 -12.77
N GLU A 344 27.45 12.43 -11.84
CA GLU A 344 27.42 10.97 -12.12
C GLU A 344 26.39 10.59 -13.20
N ILE A 345 25.25 11.27 -13.26
CA ILE A 345 24.25 11.05 -14.31
C ILE A 345 24.76 11.62 -15.63
N VAL A 346 25.35 12.83 -15.60
CA VAL A 346 25.92 13.47 -16.80
C VAL A 346 27.00 12.59 -17.41
N GLU A 347 27.96 12.12 -16.60
CA GLU A 347 29.08 11.28 -17.04
C GLU A 347 28.60 9.97 -17.69
N VAL A 348 27.59 9.33 -17.11
CA VAL A 348 27.04 8.07 -17.64
C VAL A 348 26.28 8.29 -18.95
N VAL A 349 25.52 9.38 -19.06
CA VAL A 349 24.76 9.69 -20.27
C VAL A 349 25.68 10.12 -21.41
N GLU A 350 26.62 11.04 -21.17
CA GLU A 350 27.56 11.51 -22.20
C GLU A 350 28.63 10.45 -22.56
N GLY A 351 28.89 9.50 -21.68
CA GLY A 351 29.90 8.45 -21.87
C GLY A 351 29.44 7.24 -22.69
N ASN A 352 28.18 7.18 -23.12
CA ASN A 352 27.60 5.99 -23.75
C ASN A 352 26.82 6.32 -25.03
N ASP A 353 27.33 5.83 -26.17
CA ASP A 353 26.77 6.08 -27.52
C ASP A 353 25.27 5.72 -27.69
N ILE A 354 24.71 4.84 -26.85
CA ILE A 354 23.27 4.54 -26.89
C ILE A 354 22.42 5.78 -26.59
N PHE A 355 22.98 6.73 -25.83
CA PHE A 355 22.35 8.02 -25.52
C PHE A 355 22.47 9.02 -26.68
N ASP A 356 23.47 8.88 -27.57
CA ASP A 356 23.61 9.75 -28.75
C ASP A 356 22.52 9.52 -29.80
N TYR A 357 21.89 8.34 -29.80
CA TYR A 357 20.73 8.04 -30.63
C TYR A 357 19.43 8.61 -30.06
N PHE A 358 19.47 9.28 -28.89
CA PHE A 358 18.31 9.99 -28.36
C PHE A 358 17.95 11.15 -29.27
N ALA A 359 16.69 11.10 -29.71
CA ALA A 359 15.90 12.15 -30.33
C ALA A 359 16.68 13.44 -30.69
N LYS A 360 17.17 13.49 -31.93
CA LYS A 360 16.74 14.65 -32.75
C LYS A 360 15.24 14.49 -32.90
N SER A 361 14.46 15.53 -32.64
CA SER A 361 12.99 15.59 -32.68
C SER A 361 12.40 15.30 -34.07
N ASP A 362 12.72 14.11 -34.58
CA ASP A 362 12.21 13.55 -35.81
C ASP A 362 10.87 12.88 -35.47
N LYS A 363 9.81 13.68 -35.61
CA LYS A 363 8.43 13.24 -35.41
C LYS A 363 8.01 12.14 -36.40
N GLU A 364 8.80 11.86 -37.44
CA GLU A 364 8.53 10.79 -38.40
C GLU A 364 9.13 9.44 -37.97
N LYS A 365 9.78 9.36 -36.80
CA LYS A 365 10.42 8.14 -36.28
C LYS A 365 9.91 7.76 -34.89
N ILE A 366 10.16 6.49 -34.54
CA ILE A 366 10.05 6.02 -33.15
C ILE A 366 11.15 6.69 -32.33
N ASN A 367 10.75 7.30 -31.21
CA ASN A 367 11.59 7.89 -30.20
C ASN A 367 11.51 7.05 -28.91
N PHE A 368 12.31 7.36 -27.90
CA PHE A 368 12.23 6.68 -26.60
C PHE A 368 12.73 7.56 -25.47
N ALA A 369 12.13 7.39 -24.29
CA ALA A 369 12.66 7.87 -23.02
C ALA A 369 13.49 6.77 -22.35
N ILE A 370 14.35 7.14 -21.40
CA ILE A 370 15.11 6.17 -20.60
C ILE A 370 14.96 6.44 -19.11
N GLY A 371 14.64 5.39 -18.36
CA GLY A 371 14.83 5.35 -16.91
C GLY A 371 16.20 4.76 -16.59
N GLY A 372 17.02 5.46 -15.82
CA GLY A 372 18.35 5.01 -15.40
C GLY A 372 18.41 4.78 -13.90
N ILE A 373 19.13 3.73 -13.50
CA ILE A 373 19.46 3.38 -12.11
C ILE A 373 20.98 3.26 -12.03
N LEU A 374 21.62 4.13 -11.25
CA LEU A 374 23.05 4.10 -10.97
C LEU A 374 23.27 3.46 -9.61
N TYR A 375 23.96 2.33 -9.55
CA TYR A 375 24.27 1.66 -8.29
C TYR A 375 25.62 2.11 -7.73
N LYS A 376 25.76 2.10 -6.40
CA LYS A 376 27.00 2.46 -5.71
C LYS A 376 28.21 1.58 -6.04
N ASP A 377 27.98 0.37 -6.56
CA ASP A 377 29.05 -0.53 -6.99
C ASP A 377 29.62 -0.17 -8.38
N GLY A 378 29.10 0.89 -9.00
CA GLY A 378 29.50 1.39 -10.32
C GLY A 378 28.67 0.82 -11.47
N SER A 379 27.88 -0.24 -11.24
CA SER A 379 26.99 -0.76 -12.26
C SER A 379 25.80 0.16 -12.50
N SER A 380 25.26 0.13 -13.72
CA SER A 380 24.08 0.93 -14.10
C SER A 380 23.06 0.07 -14.85
N LYS A 381 21.79 0.23 -14.53
CA LYS A 381 20.67 -0.43 -15.21
C LYS A 381 19.77 0.61 -15.85
N PHE A 382 19.33 0.33 -17.07
CA PHE A 382 18.51 1.24 -17.86
C PHE A 382 17.25 0.54 -18.35
N TYR A 383 16.17 1.30 -18.47
CA TYR A 383 14.87 0.90 -18.99
C TYR A 383 14.52 1.79 -20.18
N VAL A 384 14.09 1.19 -21.28
CA VAL A 384 13.72 1.90 -22.51
C VAL A 384 12.21 2.03 -22.61
N PHE A 385 11.71 3.24 -22.88
CA PHE A 385 10.29 3.54 -23.02
C PHE A 385 10.01 4.12 -24.41
N PRO A 386 9.76 3.28 -25.44
CA PRO A 386 9.52 3.76 -26.80
C PRO A 386 8.20 4.52 -26.93
N PHE A 387 8.20 5.59 -27.71
CA PHE A 387 7.02 6.37 -28.07
C PHE A 387 7.07 6.90 -29.53
N VAL A 388 5.92 7.25 -30.09
CA VAL A 388 5.74 7.88 -31.41
C VAL A 388 4.95 9.17 -31.27
N PHE A 389 4.99 10.03 -32.29
CA PHE A 389 4.12 11.19 -32.37
C PHE A 389 2.89 10.88 -33.24
N GLU A 390 1.70 10.95 -32.65
CA GLU A 390 0.41 10.84 -33.31
C GLU A 390 -0.34 12.16 -33.15
N ASP A 391 -0.70 12.82 -34.26
CA ASP A 391 -1.34 14.15 -34.24
C ASP A 391 -0.63 15.17 -33.31
N ASP A 392 0.70 15.23 -33.42
CA ASP A 392 1.61 16.05 -32.60
C ASP A 392 1.66 15.71 -31.09
N LYS A 393 1.11 14.57 -30.67
CA LYS A 393 1.18 14.09 -29.29
C LYS A 393 2.06 12.85 -29.16
N ALA A 394 2.88 12.80 -28.13
CA ALA A 394 3.65 11.59 -27.83
C ALA A 394 2.75 10.49 -27.26
N VAL A 395 2.84 9.28 -27.82
CA VAL A 395 2.08 8.09 -27.39
C VAL A 395 3.05 6.93 -27.25
N ARG A 396 3.03 6.24 -26.10
CA ARG A 396 3.86 5.04 -25.86
C ARG A 396 3.51 3.96 -26.89
N LEU A 397 4.51 3.24 -27.38
CA LEU A 397 4.27 2.11 -28.29
C LEU A 397 3.58 0.96 -27.58
N GLU A 398 2.71 0.28 -28.33
CA GLU A 398 2.17 -1.03 -27.96
C GLU A 398 3.29 -2.07 -27.79
N TYR A 399 3.09 -3.03 -26.90
CA TYR A 399 4.13 -3.96 -26.44
C TYR A 399 4.92 -4.63 -27.57
N VAL A 400 4.25 -5.13 -28.61
CA VAL A 400 4.91 -5.86 -29.71
C VAL A 400 5.82 -4.95 -30.54
N ASP A 401 5.35 -3.74 -30.85
CA ASP A 401 6.11 -2.78 -31.64
C ASP A 401 7.27 -2.20 -30.81
N ALA A 402 7.02 -1.92 -29.52
CA ALA A 402 8.05 -1.53 -28.56
C ALA A 402 9.14 -2.61 -28.45
N GLN A 403 8.75 -3.88 -28.32
CA GLN A 403 9.69 -5.00 -28.21
C GLN A 403 10.54 -5.15 -29.48
N ASN A 404 9.94 -5.03 -30.66
CA ASN A 404 10.67 -5.10 -31.93
C ASN A 404 11.67 -3.94 -32.05
N PHE A 405 11.26 -2.72 -31.71
CA PHE A 405 12.13 -1.56 -31.68
C PHE A 405 13.31 -1.74 -30.72
N VAL A 406 13.05 -2.19 -29.49
CA VAL A 406 14.09 -2.40 -28.46
C VAL A 406 15.07 -3.50 -28.87
N LYS A 407 14.61 -4.62 -29.46
CA LYS A 407 15.52 -5.65 -30.02
C LYS A 407 16.47 -5.06 -31.06
N ASP A 408 15.94 -4.25 -31.97
CA ASP A 408 16.71 -3.63 -33.02
C ASP A 408 17.71 -2.60 -32.46
N LEU A 409 17.29 -1.82 -31.45
CA LEU A 409 18.13 -0.85 -30.75
C LEU A 409 19.29 -1.54 -30.04
N PHE A 410 19.01 -2.60 -29.27
CA PHE A 410 20.03 -3.37 -28.55
C PHE A 410 21.00 -4.06 -29.51
N ALA A 411 20.50 -4.64 -30.61
CA ALA A 411 21.34 -5.26 -31.63
C ALA A 411 22.29 -4.26 -32.31
N LYS A 412 21.80 -3.06 -32.67
CA LYS A 412 22.60 -1.99 -33.29
C LYS A 412 23.71 -1.48 -32.36
N ASN A 413 23.45 -1.46 -31.06
CA ASN A 413 24.39 -0.99 -30.04
C ASN A 413 25.21 -2.10 -29.36
N ASN A 414 25.15 -3.34 -29.88
CA ASN A 414 25.85 -4.50 -29.32
C ASN A 414 25.59 -4.76 -27.82
N ILE A 415 24.38 -4.42 -27.33
CA ILE A 415 23.98 -4.66 -25.94
C ILE A 415 23.76 -6.17 -25.75
N LYS A 416 24.50 -6.75 -24.79
CA LYS A 416 24.48 -8.20 -24.53
C LYS A 416 23.74 -8.59 -23.26
N ASP A 417 23.78 -7.73 -22.25
CA ASP A 417 23.14 -7.97 -20.96
C ASP A 417 21.82 -7.17 -20.91
N TYR A 418 20.74 -7.82 -21.35
CA TYR A 418 19.42 -7.20 -21.43
C TYR A 418 18.30 -8.18 -21.08
N ASN A 419 17.19 -7.62 -20.60
CA ASN A 419 15.92 -8.32 -20.44
C ASN A 419 14.90 -7.71 -21.40
N ILE A 420 14.47 -8.51 -22.38
CA ILE A 420 13.57 -8.03 -23.43
C ILE A 420 12.11 -7.91 -22.99
N ASP A 421 11.70 -8.58 -21.91
CA ASP A 421 10.34 -8.44 -21.40
C ASP A 421 10.20 -7.19 -20.52
N GLU A 422 11.31 -6.69 -19.99
CA GLU A 422 11.39 -5.48 -19.17
C GLU A 422 11.95 -4.27 -19.94
N PHE A 423 12.26 -4.44 -21.23
CA PHE A 423 12.95 -3.44 -22.06
C PHE A 423 14.17 -2.82 -21.36
N SER A 424 14.91 -3.63 -20.61
CA SER A 424 15.99 -3.17 -19.75
C SER A 424 17.35 -3.76 -20.12
N PHE A 425 18.42 -3.05 -19.77
CA PHE A 425 19.79 -3.50 -20.01
C PHE A 425 20.75 -2.98 -18.93
N VAL A 426 21.92 -3.62 -18.81
CA VAL A 426 22.94 -3.27 -17.81
C VAL A 426 24.23 -2.82 -18.50
N ILE A 427 24.84 -1.77 -17.95
CA ILE A 427 26.20 -1.31 -18.27
C ILE A 427 27.05 -1.49 -17.00
N GLN A 428 28.27 -2.02 -17.17
CA GLN A 428 29.25 -2.21 -16.10
C GLN A 428 30.37 -1.18 -16.14
#